data_AF-A0A9E4MGI3-F1
#
_entry.id   AF-A0A9E4MGI3-F1
#
_cell.length_a   1.000
_cell.length_b   1.000
_cell.length_c   1.000
_cell.angle_alpha   90.00
_cell.angle_beta   90.00
_cell.angle_gamma   90.00
#
_symmetry.space_group_name_H-M   'P 1'
#
loop_
_entity.id
_entity.type
_entity.pdbx_description
1 polymer ?
#
loop_
_entity_poly.entity_id
_entity_poly.type
_entity_poly.pdbx_seq_one_letter_code
_entity_poly.pdbx_strand_id
1 'polypeptide(L)'
;MATSRASVVSKPPLRFAPVSWLAGLTLFFGVACRATEEPSPEDLGPAGGGSGGSAEAPPVPASRCTPIALATPAQYQGKASFWGNHLGAGIDVDLGGGGYHKFTIRFGQGKDYRPRTGTFPLGTSPNGAFATCHECVMVMENVWGDNVNTLNFASSGSITIEAIDLPHGAVRGRVENVIFQPLTYTNQHHVWAGFKEDTDHCLFLSEARFDTFAGEGEACATSSDCRNHATQVCDPRAGHCVPTRCGSHEPCGTNEVCVLQNAAYDTQACFPACEPWKANGCPQGLSCVTRDYAGKEGVCKVTGTAAVGRKECPASNTSTGCVSGAVCQTVSTFWPKEQYCFETCDFFGDGKACSSGICQLRFYRNKDFKLYCYDDRCHRGGTCERPERADPAALGARCAADANRPCGVEAGVARGVCDADTNNTCLRLCRLGEQDCPTGQACAPYFIRNDGATAVEGIGVCR
;
A
#
# COMPACT_ATOMS: atom_id res chain seq x y z
N MET A 1 5.65 -78.94 -25.44
CA MET A 1 6.31 -78.99 -26.77
C MET A 1 5.82 -77.78 -27.55
N ALA A 2 6.58 -76.92 -28.20
CA ALA A 2 8.02 -76.59 -28.24
C ALA A 2 8.07 -75.25 -29.02
N THR A 3 8.53 -74.15 -28.40
CA THR A 3 9.70 -73.32 -28.75
C THR A 3 9.78 -72.56 -30.08
N SER A 4 10.35 -71.35 -29.98
CA SER A 4 11.34 -70.70 -30.88
C SER A 4 10.78 -69.86 -32.05
N ARG A 5 11.29 -68.67 -32.45
CA ARG A 5 12.45 -67.78 -32.13
C ARG A 5 12.10 -66.39 -32.77
N ALA A 6 12.29 -65.25 -32.10
CA ALA A 6 13.45 -64.35 -32.13
C ALA A 6 13.93 -63.89 -33.52
N SER A 7 13.86 -62.57 -33.77
CA SER A 7 14.96 -61.84 -34.42
C SER A 7 14.99 -60.37 -33.98
N VAL A 8 16.21 -59.94 -33.65
CA VAL A 8 16.62 -58.68 -33.05
C VAL A 8 17.28 -57.83 -34.13
N VAL A 9 16.97 -56.53 -34.21
CA VAL A 9 17.92 -55.53 -34.72
C VAL A 9 17.92 -54.36 -33.73
N SER A 10 19.14 -53.94 -33.37
CA SER A 10 19.45 -53.07 -32.26
C SER A 10 20.24 -51.84 -32.73
N LYS A 11 20.15 -50.78 -31.91
CA LYS A 11 21.04 -49.62 -31.70
C LYS A 11 20.87 -48.33 -32.54
N PRO A 12 21.27 -47.15 -32.02
CA PRO A 12 21.89 -46.88 -30.70
C PRO A 12 21.21 -45.76 -29.85
N PRO A 13 21.57 -45.67 -28.55
CA PRO A 13 21.26 -44.52 -27.69
C PRO A 13 22.34 -43.44 -27.81
N LEU A 14 21.91 -42.18 -27.85
CA LEU A 14 22.79 -41.01 -27.72
C LEU A 14 23.27 -40.90 -26.27
N ARG A 15 24.59 -41.08 -26.09
CA ARG A 15 25.32 -40.77 -24.86
C ARG A 15 25.68 -39.29 -24.87
N PHE A 16 25.30 -38.56 -23.82
CA PHE A 16 25.95 -37.32 -23.44
C PHE A 16 27.20 -37.65 -22.63
N ALA A 17 28.34 -37.07 -23.01
CA ALA A 17 29.54 -36.98 -22.20
C ALA A 17 29.79 -35.50 -21.84
N PRO A 18 30.32 -35.19 -20.64
CA PRO A 18 30.59 -33.84 -20.19
C PRO A 18 32.06 -33.46 -20.39
N VAL A 19 32.37 -32.29 -20.97
CA VAL A 19 33.68 -31.62 -20.76
C VAL A 19 33.55 -30.10 -20.91
N SER A 20 33.68 -29.43 -19.76
CA SER A 20 34.52 -28.27 -19.41
C SER A 20 34.80 -27.09 -20.36
N TRP A 21 34.45 -25.91 -19.81
CA TRP A 21 35.23 -24.67 -19.70
C TRP A 21 36.07 -24.17 -20.90
N LEU A 22 35.66 -23.02 -21.45
CA LEU A 22 36.57 -21.95 -21.86
C LEU A 22 35.89 -20.59 -21.69
N ALA A 23 36.60 -19.71 -21.00
CA ALA A 23 36.20 -18.36 -20.63
C ALA A 23 35.99 -17.48 -21.87
N GLY A 24 34.80 -16.86 -21.97
CA GLY A 24 34.45 -15.86 -22.96
C GLY A 24 34.06 -14.56 -22.29
N LEU A 25 34.98 -13.61 -22.36
CA LEU A 25 34.89 -12.23 -21.86
C LEU A 25 33.58 -11.56 -22.33
N THR A 26 32.63 -11.32 -21.41
CA THR A 26 31.44 -10.51 -21.70
C THR A 26 31.63 -9.14 -21.06
N LEU A 27 31.86 -8.13 -21.91
CA LEU A 27 31.85 -6.72 -21.55
C LEU A 27 30.41 -6.33 -21.20
N PHE A 28 30.08 -6.31 -19.91
CA PHE A 28 28.87 -5.65 -19.41
C PHE A 28 29.09 -4.14 -19.47
N PHE A 29 28.42 -3.47 -20.41
CA PHE A 29 28.08 -2.06 -20.24
C PHE A 29 26.96 -1.98 -19.20
N GLY A 30 27.36 -1.94 -17.92
CA GLY A 30 26.48 -1.54 -16.84
C GLY A 30 26.18 -0.05 -17.00
N VAL A 31 25.03 0.28 -17.57
CA VAL A 31 24.41 1.60 -17.38
C VAL A 31 23.97 1.63 -15.92
N ALA A 32 24.81 2.21 -15.07
CA ALA A 32 24.49 2.52 -13.70
C ALA A 32 23.30 3.49 -13.69
N CYS A 33 22.10 2.97 -13.47
CA CYS A 33 21.04 3.79 -12.91
C CYS A 33 21.55 4.24 -11.54
N ARG A 34 21.96 5.51 -11.44
CA ARG A 34 22.10 6.18 -10.15
C ARG A 34 20.73 6.10 -9.48
N ALA A 35 20.57 5.12 -8.60
CA ALA A 35 19.66 5.30 -7.47
C ALA A 35 20.13 6.58 -6.80
N THR A 36 19.28 7.60 -6.78
CA THR A 36 19.44 8.69 -5.82
C THR A 36 19.43 8.02 -4.45
N GLU A 37 20.60 7.91 -3.83
CA GLU A 37 20.73 7.53 -2.43
C GLU A 37 19.81 8.46 -1.64
N GLU A 38 18.69 7.92 -1.15
CA GLU A 38 17.97 8.56 -0.07
C GLU A 38 18.92 8.65 1.13
N PRO A 39 19.06 9.81 1.79
CA PRO A 39 19.98 9.95 2.90
C PRO A 39 19.65 8.90 3.96
N SER A 40 20.68 8.18 4.40
CA SER A 40 20.56 7.23 5.50
C SER A 40 20.00 7.98 6.72
N PRO A 41 19.18 7.35 7.58
CA PRO A 41 18.77 7.92 8.87
C PRO A 41 19.96 8.36 9.76
N GLU A 42 21.17 7.89 9.44
CA GLU A 42 22.42 8.27 10.10
C GLU A 42 23.01 9.62 9.62
N ASP A 43 22.56 10.16 8.48
CA ASP A 43 23.02 11.44 7.92
C ASP A 43 22.26 12.66 8.47
N LEU A 44 21.22 12.45 9.27
CA LEU A 44 20.72 13.46 10.19
C LEU A 44 21.71 13.54 11.36
N GLY A 45 22.79 14.30 11.16
CA GLY A 45 23.74 14.62 12.23
C GLY A 45 22.98 15.03 13.50
N PRO A 46 23.52 14.72 14.70
CA PRO A 46 22.84 14.97 15.96
C PRO A 46 22.32 16.40 15.95
N ALA A 47 21.00 16.56 16.03
CA ALA A 47 20.38 17.87 16.17
C ALA A 47 21.15 18.58 17.27
N GLY A 48 21.80 19.69 16.90
CA GLY A 48 22.68 20.42 17.80
C GLY A 48 21.95 20.60 19.12
N GLY A 49 22.52 20.05 20.19
CA GLY A 49 21.93 20.01 21.52
C GLY A 49 21.70 21.42 22.05
N GLY A 50 20.63 22.05 21.60
CA GLY A 50 20.05 23.19 22.26
C GLY A 50 19.56 22.69 23.60
N SER A 51 20.21 23.12 24.67
CA SER A 51 19.77 22.94 26.05
C SER A 51 18.53 23.78 26.33
N GLY A 52 17.49 23.65 25.48
CA GLY A 52 16.16 24.12 25.80
C GLY A 52 15.67 23.24 26.94
N GLY A 53 15.87 23.72 28.18
CA GLY A 53 15.27 23.08 29.34
C GLY A 53 13.80 22.85 29.04
N SER A 54 13.37 21.59 29.01
CA SER A 54 11.97 21.28 28.83
C SER A 54 11.24 21.81 30.06
N ALA A 55 10.63 22.98 29.91
CA ALA A 55 9.75 23.51 30.94
C ALA A 55 8.62 22.50 31.12
N GLU A 56 8.44 22.02 32.34
CA GLU A 56 7.24 21.29 32.72
C GLU A 56 6.02 22.14 32.38
N ALA A 57 4.95 21.52 31.90
CA ALA A 57 3.73 22.25 31.59
C ALA A 57 3.18 22.92 32.86
N PRO A 58 2.61 24.14 32.75
CA PRO A 58 1.84 24.69 33.86
C PRO A 58 0.66 23.75 34.18
N PRO A 59 0.38 23.48 35.47
CA PRO A 59 -0.71 22.57 35.84
C PRO A 59 -2.07 23.14 35.41
N VAL A 60 -2.84 22.36 34.67
CA VAL A 60 -4.20 22.70 34.24
C VAL A 60 -5.19 21.74 34.90
N PRO A 61 -6.28 22.22 35.54
CA PRO A 61 -7.30 21.33 36.08
C PRO A 61 -8.15 20.71 34.96
N ALA A 62 -8.43 19.41 35.06
CA ALA A 62 -9.22 18.67 34.07
C ALA A 62 -10.59 19.29 33.77
N SER A 63 -11.21 19.96 34.75
CA SER A 63 -12.50 20.65 34.60
C SER A 63 -12.50 21.84 33.63
N ARG A 64 -11.32 22.34 33.25
CA ARG A 64 -11.16 23.40 32.24
C ARG A 64 -10.88 22.87 30.82
N CYS A 65 -10.69 21.56 30.66
CA CYS A 65 -10.34 20.96 29.38
C CYS A 65 -11.55 20.35 28.69
N THR A 66 -11.51 20.32 27.36
CA THR A 66 -12.54 19.68 26.53
C THR A 66 -12.45 18.16 26.69
N PRO A 67 -13.50 17.48 27.18
CA PRO A 67 -13.48 16.03 27.31
C PRO A 67 -13.47 15.36 25.94
N ILE A 68 -12.63 14.35 25.78
CA ILE A 68 -12.54 13.50 24.61
C ILE A 68 -12.69 12.03 25.01
N ALA A 69 -13.14 11.19 24.08
CA ALA A 69 -13.27 9.75 24.26
C ALA A 69 -12.72 9.02 23.03
N LEU A 70 -12.45 7.72 23.16
CA LEU A 70 -12.03 6.90 22.02
C LEU A 70 -13.23 6.23 21.36
N ALA A 71 -13.41 6.41 20.05
CA ALA A 71 -14.51 5.80 19.31
C ALA A 71 -14.30 4.29 19.04
N THR A 72 -13.05 3.86 18.92
CA THR A 72 -12.65 2.47 18.65
C THR A 72 -11.46 2.07 19.52
N PRO A 73 -11.25 0.77 19.77
CA PRO A 73 -10.02 0.30 20.39
C PRO A 73 -8.80 0.72 19.56
N ALA A 74 -7.77 1.17 20.26
CA ALA A 74 -6.47 1.46 19.68
C ALA A 74 -5.94 0.30 18.82
N GLN A 75 -5.73 0.54 17.53
CA GLN A 75 -5.10 -0.41 16.61
C GLN A 75 -3.58 -0.20 16.53
N TYR A 76 -2.84 -1.26 16.19
CA TYR A 76 -1.41 -1.14 15.88
C TYR A 76 -1.19 -0.47 14.51
N GLN A 77 -0.70 0.77 14.50
CA GLN A 77 -0.19 1.41 13.29
C GLN A 77 1.33 1.63 13.35
N GLY A 78 2.08 0.67 13.89
CA GLY A 78 3.55 0.63 14.07
C GLY A 78 4.50 0.95 12.92
N LYS A 79 4.23 1.92 12.05
CA LYS A 79 5.15 2.28 10.97
C LYS A 79 6.38 2.96 11.59
N ALA A 80 7.56 2.65 11.07
CA ALA A 80 8.63 3.62 10.94
C ALA A 80 8.13 4.75 10.04
N SER A 81 7.40 5.72 10.58
CA SER A 81 7.23 6.96 9.84
C SER A 81 8.61 7.60 9.63
N PHE A 82 8.74 8.57 8.73
CA PHE A 82 9.92 9.46 8.71
C PHE A 82 10.25 10.02 10.11
N TRP A 83 9.27 10.01 11.02
CA TRP A 83 9.35 10.47 12.41
C TRP A 83 9.59 9.35 13.46
N GLY A 84 9.68 8.07 13.06
CA GLY A 84 10.03 6.93 13.91
C GLY A 84 9.00 5.78 13.95
N ASN A 85 9.39 4.66 14.55
CA ASN A 85 8.55 3.49 14.86
C ASN A 85 7.50 3.87 15.92
N HIS A 86 6.24 4.06 15.54
CA HIS A 86 5.21 4.56 16.47
C HIS A 86 4.06 3.59 16.64
N LEU A 87 3.74 3.24 17.89
CA LEU A 87 2.56 2.47 18.29
C LEU A 87 1.28 3.34 18.21
N GLY A 88 0.94 3.76 16.99
CA GLY A 88 -0.15 4.70 16.73
C GLY A 88 -1.53 4.06 16.87
N ALA A 89 -2.13 4.18 18.05
CA ALA A 89 -3.55 4.03 18.26
C ALA A 89 -4.32 5.18 17.57
N GLY A 90 -4.74 5.04 16.32
CA GLY A 90 -5.60 6.06 15.70
C GLY A 90 -6.96 6.10 16.39
N ILE A 91 -7.40 7.28 16.86
CA ILE A 91 -8.76 7.50 17.32
C ILE A 91 -9.40 8.58 16.47
N ASP A 92 -10.46 8.18 15.77
CA ASP A 92 -11.37 9.06 15.04
C ASP A 92 -12.47 9.55 15.99
N VAL A 93 -12.27 10.71 16.61
CA VAL A 93 -13.39 11.55 17.04
C VAL A 93 -13.29 12.85 16.26
N ASP A 94 -14.37 13.21 15.56
CA ASP A 94 -14.50 14.53 14.97
C ASP A 94 -14.58 15.55 16.13
N LEU A 95 -13.46 16.24 16.39
CA LEU A 95 -13.42 17.36 17.34
C LEU A 95 -13.99 18.66 16.72
N GLY A 96 -14.51 18.59 15.49
CA GLY A 96 -14.88 19.72 14.65
C GLY A 96 -13.74 20.15 13.72
N GLY A 97 -14.09 20.80 12.61
CA GLY A 97 -13.14 21.23 11.56
C GLY A 97 -13.06 20.24 10.39
N GLY A 98 -12.65 20.69 9.20
CA GLY A 98 -12.64 19.86 7.99
C GLY A 98 -11.54 18.78 7.94
N GLY A 99 -10.84 18.50 9.03
CA GLY A 99 -9.63 17.66 9.07
C GLY A 99 -9.76 16.42 9.96
N TYR A 100 -8.87 15.45 9.77
CA TYR A 100 -8.81 14.21 10.56
C TYR A 100 -8.09 14.46 11.89
N HIS A 101 -8.61 13.94 13.00
CA HIS A 101 -7.94 13.99 14.31
C HIS A 101 -7.38 12.62 14.65
N LYS A 102 -6.23 12.55 15.35
CA LYS A 102 -5.54 11.28 15.61
C LYS A 102 -4.87 11.28 16.98
N PHE A 103 -5.34 10.41 17.88
CA PHE A 103 -4.57 10.02 19.07
C PHE A 103 -3.37 9.15 18.68
N THR A 104 -2.31 9.14 19.48
CA THR A 104 -1.10 8.34 19.22
C THR A 104 -0.38 8.07 20.54
N ILE A 105 0.08 6.82 20.70
CA ILE A 105 1.04 6.44 21.73
C ILE A 105 2.38 6.17 21.02
N ARG A 106 3.47 6.73 21.51
CA ARG A 106 4.81 6.44 21.00
C ARG A 106 5.63 5.93 22.16
N PHE A 107 6.22 4.76 21.98
CA PHE A 107 7.26 4.29 22.87
C PHE A 107 8.60 4.73 22.31
N GLY A 108 9.40 5.43 23.11
CA GLY A 108 10.73 5.88 22.72
C GLY A 108 11.58 4.70 22.26
N GLN A 109 12.40 4.92 21.24
CA GLN A 109 13.45 4.00 20.83
C GLN A 109 14.79 4.73 20.97
N GLY A 110 15.23 4.89 22.21
CA GLY A 110 16.62 5.24 22.49
C GLY A 110 17.48 3.98 22.45
N LYS A 111 18.79 4.12 22.17
CA LYS A 111 19.73 2.98 22.24
C LYS A 111 19.64 2.24 23.58
N ASP A 112 19.28 2.96 24.65
CA ASP A 112 19.29 2.46 26.03
C ASP A 112 17.89 2.23 26.63
N TYR A 113 16.80 2.53 25.91
CA TYR A 113 15.45 2.35 26.42
C TYR A 113 14.72 1.23 25.69
N ARG A 114 14.12 0.32 26.47
CA ARG A 114 13.19 -0.70 26.00
C ARG A 114 11.88 -0.54 26.76
N PRO A 115 10.73 -0.58 26.07
CA PRO A 115 9.43 -0.62 26.72
C PRO A 115 9.35 -1.75 27.75
N ARG A 116 8.77 -1.45 28.92
CA ARG A 116 8.61 -2.41 30.02
C ARG A 116 7.21 -2.27 30.64
N THR A 117 6.70 -3.33 31.25
CA THR A 117 5.43 -3.27 31.96
C THR A 117 5.54 -2.36 33.20
N GLY A 118 4.43 -1.74 33.59
CA GLY A 118 4.37 -0.82 34.72
C GLY A 118 3.43 0.36 34.48
N THR A 119 3.35 1.25 35.47
CA THR A 119 2.60 2.52 35.37
C THR A 119 3.58 3.68 35.33
N PHE A 120 3.45 4.52 34.32
CA PHE A 120 4.34 5.64 34.06
C PHE A 120 3.55 6.95 34.12
N PRO A 121 3.95 7.90 34.97
CA PRO A 121 3.40 9.25 34.93
C PRO A 121 3.78 9.95 33.62
N LEU A 122 2.83 10.66 33.01
CA LEU A 122 3.05 11.36 31.73
C LEU A 122 3.54 12.79 31.92
N GLY A 123 3.24 13.43 33.06
CA GLY A 123 3.64 14.81 33.34
C GLY A 123 5.02 15.00 33.95
N THR A 124 5.81 13.94 34.12
CA THR A 124 7.12 14.00 34.80
C THR A 124 8.21 13.41 33.92
N SER A 125 9.47 13.78 34.16
CA SER A 125 10.61 13.21 33.44
C SER A 125 10.64 11.67 33.50
N PRO A 126 10.94 10.98 32.39
CA PRO A 126 11.30 11.53 31.07
C PRO A 126 10.08 11.88 30.18
N ASN A 127 8.87 11.50 30.58
CA ASN A 127 7.65 11.56 29.76
C ASN A 127 7.02 12.95 29.64
N GLY A 128 7.31 13.86 30.57
CA GLY A 128 6.79 15.23 30.56
C GLY A 128 7.32 16.11 29.42
N ALA A 129 8.25 15.60 28.60
CA ALA A 129 8.86 16.34 27.51
C ALA A 129 8.80 15.57 26.20
N PHE A 130 8.23 16.21 25.17
CA PHE A 130 8.06 15.61 23.83
C PHE A 130 9.37 15.07 23.22
N ALA A 131 10.50 15.74 23.47
CA ALA A 131 11.79 15.36 22.92
C ALA A 131 12.42 14.13 23.60
N THR A 132 12.05 13.83 24.84
CA THR A 132 12.72 12.80 25.66
C THR A 132 11.78 11.70 26.16
N CYS A 133 10.48 11.78 25.87
CA CYS A 133 9.50 10.85 26.39
C CYS A 133 9.78 9.40 25.98
N HIS A 134 9.62 8.52 26.96
CA HIS A 134 9.71 7.07 26.79
C HIS A 134 8.34 6.49 26.47
N GLU A 135 7.30 6.99 27.12
CA GLU A 135 5.90 6.66 26.84
C GLU A 135 5.15 7.95 26.47
N CYS A 136 5.35 8.41 25.24
CA CYS A 136 4.75 9.61 24.69
C CYS A 136 3.27 9.36 24.37
N VAL A 137 2.36 10.22 24.84
CA VAL A 137 0.93 10.16 24.48
C VAL A 137 0.52 11.51 23.90
N MET A 138 -0.11 11.51 22.73
CA MET A 138 -0.40 12.74 21.98
C MET A 138 -1.72 12.66 21.19
N VAL A 139 -2.27 13.83 20.84
CA VAL A 139 -3.44 14.01 19.96
C VAL A 139 -3.08 15.03 18.88
N MET A 140 -3.12 14.61 17.62
CA MET A 140 -2.97 15.46 16.44
C MET A 140 -4.34 15.95 15.99
N GLU A 141 -4.48 17.26 15.76
CA GLU A 141 -5.71 17.86 15.26
C GLU A 141 -5.53 18.38 13.82
N ASN A 142 -6.58 18.21 13.02
CA ASN A 142 -6.67 18.65 11.62
C ASN A 142 -5.50 18.18 10.74
N VAL A 143 -5.24 16.87 10.75
CA VAL A 143 -4.24 16.22 9.92
C VAL A 143 -4.70 16.23 8.45
N TRP A 144 -3.85 16.77 7.56
CA TRP A 144 -4.08 16.75 6.12
C TRP A 144 -2.78 16.52 5.35
N GLY A 145 -2.67 15.34 4.71
CA GLY A 145 -1.41 14.90 4.09
C GLY A 145 -0.32 14.79 5.15
N ASP A 146 0.79 15.49 4.92
CA ASP A 146 1.93 15.57 5.86
C ASP A 146 1.82 16.73 6.86
N ASN A 147 0.73 17.51 6.82
CA ASN A 147 0.54 18.65 7.70
C ASN A 147 -0.27 18.27 8.94
N VAL A 148 0.24 18.68 10.11
CA VAL A 148 -0.47 18.64 11.40
C VAL A 148 -0.61 20.08 11.88
N ASN A 149 -1.85 20.58 12.00
CA ASN A 149 -2.07 21.97 12.42
C ASN A 149 -1.80 22.16 13.91
N THR A 150 -2.18 21.18 14.73
CA THR A 150 -1.97 21.24 16.18
C THR A 150 -1.59 19.86 16.70
N LEU A 151 -0.49 19.80 17.44
CA LEU A 151 -0.05 18.61 18.15
C LEU A 151 -0.21 18.86 19.64
N ASN A 152 -1.14 18.14 20.28
CA ASN A 152 -1.33 18.17 21.72
C ASN A 152 -0.56 17.01 22.36
N PHE A 153 0.21 17.31 23.39
CA PHE A 153 1.04 16.33 24.10
C PHE A 153 0.56 16.19 25.55
N ALA A 154 0.66 14.97 26.08
CA ALA A 154 0.25 14.69 27.45
C ALA A 154 1.11 15.50 28.45
N SER A 155 0.46 16.36 29.22
CA SER A 155 1.09 17.14 30.29
C SER A 155 0.81 16.58 31.68
N SER A 156 -0.16 15.68 31.82
CA SER A 156 -0.46 14.97 33.06
C SER A 156 -1.14 13.62 32.80
N GLY A 157 -1.40 12.86 33.87
CA GLY A 157 -2.03 11.55 33.81
C GLY A 157 -1.02 10.41 33.84
N SER A 158 -1.46 9.22 33.50
CA SER A 158 -0.63 8.01 33.51
C SER A 158 -0.92 7.08 32.35
N ILE A 159 0.09 6.31 31.97
CA ILE A 159 -0.04 5.14 31.11
C ILE A 159 0.37 3.90 31.89
N THR A 160 -0.47 2.87 31.88
CA THR A 160 -0.14 1.55 32.41
C THR A 160 0.07 0.59 31.25
N ILE A 161 1.25 0.01 31.16
CA ILE A 161 1.58 -1.07 30.24
C ILE A 161 1.47 -2.40 30.98
N GLU A 162 0.50 -3.20 30.58
CA GLU A 162 0.13 -4.46 31.25
C GLU A 162 0.89 -5.65 30.66
N ALA A 163 1.12 -5.66 29.35
CA ALA A 163 1.85 -6.71 28.65
C ALA A 163 2.61 -6.16 27.45
N ILE A 164 3.77 -6.76 27.13
CA ILE A 164 4.63 -6.40 26.00
C ILE A 164 5.20 -7.66 25.38
N ASP A 165 5.21 -7.71 24.05
CA ASP A 165 5.91 -8.68 23.23
C ASP A 165 6.67 -7.91 22.13
N LEU A 166 7.91 -7.52 22.47
CA LEU A 166 8.76 -6.67 21.62
C LEU A 166 9.09 -7.30 20.25
N PRO A 167 9.43 -8.60 20.14
CA PRO A 167 9.66 -9.23 18.84
C PRO A 167 8.52 -9.05 17.83
N HIS A 168 7.28 -9.01 18.31
CA HIS A 168 6.08 -8.89 17.47
C HIS A 168 5.45 -7.48 17.52
N GLY A 169 6.11 -6.52 18.18
CA GLY A 169 5.59 -5.17 18.38
C GLY A 169 4.27 -5.11 19.16
N ALA A 170 3.90 -6.16 19.89
CA ALA A 170 2.62 -6.21 20.60
C ALA A 170 2.73 -5.56 22.00
N VAL A 171 1.71 -4.79 22.38
CA VAL A 171 1.60 -4.08 23.64
C VAL A 171 0.14 -4.03 24.07
N ARG A 172 -0.10 -4.15 25.37
CA ARG A 172 -1.43 -3.99 25.97
C ARG A 172 -1.33 -3.09 27.18
N GLY A 173 -2.34 -2.25 27.36
CA GLY A 173 -2.38 -1.34 28.49
C GLY A 173 -3.56 -0.38 28.44
N ARG A 174 -3.41 0.69 29.21
CA ARG A 174 -4.39 1.78 29.28
C ARG A 174 -3.73 3.12 29.59
N VAL A 175 -4.36 4.21 29.20
CA VAL A 175 -4.03 5.56 29.66
C VAL A 175 -5.20 6.10 30.49
N GLU A 176 -4.89 6.85 31.54
CA GLU A 176 -5.86 7.30 32.54
C GLU A 176 -5.61 8.77 32.93
N ASN A 177 -6.69 9.54 33.04
CA ASN A 177 -6.73 10.93 33.49
C ASN A 177 -5.70 11.84 32.79
N VAL A 178 -5.63 11.72 31.46
CA VAL A 178 -4.63 12.43 30.65
C VAL A 178 -5.14 13.80 30.26
N ILE A 179 -4.33 14.83 30.53
CA ILE A 179 -4.54 16.18 30.00
C ILE A 179 -3.55 16.38 28.86
N PHE A 180 -4.05 16.88 27.73
CA PHE A 180 -3.24 17.25 26.58
C PHE A 180 -3.20 18.76 26.44
N GLN A 181 -2.02 19.31 26.23
CA GLN A 181 -1.81 20.72 25.92
C GLN A 181 -1.06 20.85 24.58
N PRO A 182 -1.36 21.88 23.78
CA PRO A 182 -0.73 22.06 22.48
C PRO A 182 0.75 22.38 22.63
N LEU A 183 1.57 21.79 21.77
CA LEU A 183 2.98 22.11 21.63
C LEU A 183 3.18 23.34 20.73
N THR A 184 4.29 24.06 20.92
CA THR A 184 4.67 25.13 19.99
C THR A 184 5.28 24.54 18.73
N TYR A 185 4.68 24.87 17.58
CA TYR A 185 5.27 24.55 16.28
C TYR A 185 6.43 25.52 16.02
N THR A 186 7.65 25.00 15.96
CA THR A 186 8.80 25.81 15.54
C THR A 186 8.85 25.81 14.02
N ASN A 187 8.95 27.00 13.44
CA ASN A 187 9.13 27.21 12.01
C ASN A 187 10.46 26.66 11.47
N GLN A 188 11.30 26.07 12.33
CA GLN A 188 12.50 25.33 11.97
C GLN A 188 12.15 23.84 11.81
N HIS A 189 12.18 23.34 10.58
CA HIS A 189 12.22 21.90 10.26
C HIS A 189 11.06 21.01 10.76
N HIS A 190 9.83 21.53 10.86
CA HIS A 190 8.67 20.75 11.36
C HIS A 190 8.87 20.20 12.78
N VAL A 191 9.66 20.91 13.60
CA VAL A 191 9.94 20.50 14.97
C VAL A 191 8.88 21.09 15.91
N TRP A 192 8.35 20.24 16.79
CA TRP A 192 7.51 20.63 17.91
C TRP A 192 8.35 20.73 19.18
N ALA A 193 8.23 21.81 19.92
CA ALA A 193 9.02 22.02 21.12
C ALA A 193 8.24 22.81 22.17
N GLY A 194 8.28 22.35 23.42
CA GLY A 194 7.65 23.00 24.56
C GLY A 194 6.12 23.09 24.46
N PHE A 195 5.47 23.29 25.59
CA PHE A 195 4.05 23.61 25.61
C PHE A 195 3.85 25.06 25.15
N LYS A 196 2.78 25.30 24.40
CA LYS A 196 2.40 26.65 23.98
C LYS A 196 1.95 27.43 25.22
N GLU A 197 2.62 28.55 25.49
CA GLU A 197 2.25 29.46 26.56
C GLU A 197 0.89 30.13 26.26
N ASP A 198 0.17 30.52 27.31
CA ASP A 198 -1.07 31.32 27.25
C ASP A 198 -2.19 30.74 26.36
N THR A 199 -2.37 29.42 26.42
CA THR A 199 -3.46 28.75 25.74
C THR A 199 -4.52 28.24 26.73
N ASP A 200 -5.77 28.67 26.51
CA ASP A 200 -6.93 28.05 27.17
C ASP A 200 -7.34 26.72 26.48
N HIS A 201 -6.62 26.28 25.45
CA HIS A 201 -6.89 25.04 24.75
C HIS A 201 -6.23 23.86 25.46
N CYS A 202 -7.05 22.92 25.93
CA CYS A 202 -6.59 21.61 26.40
C CYS A 202 -7.66 20.55 26.19
N LEU A 203 -7.22 19.29 26.05
CA LEU A 203 -8.08 18.13 25.91
C LEU A 203 -7.95 17.24 27.15
N PHE A 204 -9.02 16.56 27.54
CA PHE A 204 -9.02 15.63 28.68
C PHE A 204 -9.56 14.25 28.28
N LEU A 205 -8.77 13.21 28.53
CA LEU A 205 -9.13 11.82 28.31
C LEU A 205 -9.17 11.08 29.65
N SER A 206 -10.36 10.62 30.06
CA SER A 206 -10.54 9.94 31.35
C SER A 206 -9.88 8.56 31.38
N GLU A 207 -10.15 7.73 30.37
CA GLU A 207 -9.57 6.40 30.23
C GLU A 207 -9.56 6.01 28.75
N ALA A 208 -8.53 5.28 28.34
CA ALA A 208 -8.46 4.61 27.06
C ALA A 208 -7.67 3.31 27.19
N ARG A 209 -8.20 2.22 26.64
CA ARG A 209 -7.52 0.92 26.61
C ARG A 209 -6.94 0.66 25.23
N PHE A 210 -5.78 0.00 25.22
CA PHE A 210 -5.13 -0.42 23.99
C PHE A 210 -4.63 -1.86 24.12
N ASP A 211 -4.76 -2.60 23.04
CA ASP A 211 -4.29 -3.97 22.93
C ASP A 211 -3.89 -4.22 21.48
N THR A 212 -2.60 -4.47 21.25
CA THR A 212 -2.05 -4.77 19.92
C THR A 212 -1.52 -6.20 19.83
N PHE A 213 -1.88 -7.07 20.78
CA PHE A 213 -1.63 -8.49 20.62
C PHE A 213 -2.47 -9.03 19.46
N ALA A 214 -1.89 -9.92 18.67
CA ALA A 214 -2.62 -10.55 17.57
C ALA A 214 -3.88 -11.26 18.11
N GLY A 215 -5.05 -10.88 17.59
CA GLY A 215 -6.31 -11.59 17.82
C GLY A 215 -6.54 -12.58 16.69
N GLU A 216 -6.51 -13.88 16.97
CA GLU A 216 -6.85 -14.88 15.95
C GLU A 216 -8.37 -14.97 15.77
N GLY A 217 -8.81 -15.02 14.51
CA GLY A 217 -10.22 -15.29 14.18
C GLY A 217 -11.15 -14.09 14.21
N GLU A 218 -10.63 -12.87 14.43
CA GLU A 218 -11.42 -11.64 14.29
C GLU A 218 -11.88 -11.48 12.83
N ALA A 219 -13.17 -11.22 12.59
CA ALA A 219 -13.66 -11.00 11.24
C ALA A 219 -13.01 -9.76 10.60
N CYS A 220 -12.65 -9.85 9.32
CA CYS A 220 -12.00 -8.77 8.60
C CYS A 220 -12.41 -8.74 7.13
N ALA A 221 -12.32 -7.55 6.54
CA ALA A 221 -12.35 -7.33 5.10
C ALA A 221 -11.01 -6.80 4.58
N THR A 222 -10.27 -6.08 5.40
CA THR A 222 -8.97 -5.49 5.13
C THR A 222 -7.96 -5.89 6.20
N SER A 223 -6.67 -5.77 5.90
CA SER A 223 -5.62 -5.88 6.92
C SER A 223 -5.83 -4.86 8.05
N SER A 224 -6.50 -3.74 7.76
CA SER A 224 -6.77 -2.66 8.70
C SER A 224 -7.89 -2.96 9.72
N ASP A 225 -8.59 -4.08 9.56
CA ASP A 225 -9.59 -4.53 10.53
C ASP A 225 -8.96 -5.38 11.65
N CYS A 226 -7.72 -5.81 11.48
CA CYS A 226 -7.03 -6.70 12.42
C CYS A 226 -6.44 -5.94 13.60
N ARG A 227 -6.34 -6.56 14.78
CA ARG A 227 -5.77 -5.86 15.94
C ARG A 227 -4.31 -5.42 15.73
N ASN A 228 -3.52 -6.24 15.05
CA ASN A 228 -2.10 -5.96 14.78
C ASN A 228 -1.74 -6.08 13.29
N HIS A 229 -1.85 -5.00 12.52
CA HIS A 229 -1.59 -5.04 11.06
C HIS A 229 -0.13 -5.34 10.69
N ALA A 230 0.79 -5.29 11.65
CA ALA A 230 2.20 -5.57 11.41
C ALA A 230 2.60 -7.02 11.56
N THR A 231 1.73 -7.82 12.18
CA THR A 231 1.93 -9.27 12.27
C THR A 231 0.75 -10.03 11.71
N GLN A 232 -0.37 -9.37 11.45
CA GLN A 232 -1.60 -9.97 10.95
C GLN A 232 -2.02 -9.41 9.59
N VAL A 233 -2.69 -10.26 8.85
CA VAL A 233 -3.36 -9.97 7.58
C VAL A 233 -4.78 -10.49 7.63
N CYS A 234 -5.61 -10.01 6.72
CA CYS A 234 -6.94 -10.57 6.54
C CYS A 234 -6.87 -11.78 5.59
N ASP A 235 -7.19 -12.99 6.06
CA ASP A 235 -7.22 -14.16 5.18
C ASP A 235 -8.31 -13.99 4.10
N PRO A 236 -7.95 -13.92 2.81
CA PRO A 236 -8.94 -13.74 1.75
C PRO A 236 -9.91 -14.92 1.59
N ARG A 237 -9.57 -16.11 2.08
CA ARG A 237 -10.43 -17.30 2.02
C ARG A 237 -11.42 -17.33 3.17
N ALA A 238 -10.95 -16.99 4.36
CA ALA A 238 -11.68 -17.23 5.59
C ALA A 238 -12.28 -15.98 6.23
N GLY A 239 -11.94 -14.78 5.72
CA GLY A 239 -12.51 -13.51 6.17
C GLY A 239 -12.20 -13.19 7.62
N HIS A 240 -11.06 -13.66 8.13
CA HIS A 240 -10.63 -13.39 9.49
C HIS A 240 -9.12 -13.11 9.59
N CYS A 241 -8.75 -12.43 10.66
CA CYS A 241 -7.38 -12.04 10.95
C CYS A 241 -6.55 -13.25 11.34
N VAL A 242 -5.41 -13.37 10.66
CA VAL A 242 -4.43 -14.44 10.82
C VAL A 242 -3.03 -13.85 10.81
N PRO A 243 -2.02 -14.54 11.36
CA PRO A 243 -0.63 -14.14 11.15
C PRO A 243 -0.30 -13.99 9.67
N THR A 244 0.66 -13.12 9.34
CA THR A 244 1.21 -13.02 7.97
C THR A 244 1.58 -14.41 7.45
N ARG A 245 1.14 -14.75 6.23
CA ARG A 245 1.24 -16.12 5.71
C ARG A 245 2.39 -16.34 4.75
N CYS A 246 2.93 -15.24 4.22
CA CYS A 246 3.98 -15.31 3.24
C CYS A 246 4.86 -14.06 3.27
N GLY A 247 6.01 -14.15 2.61
CA GLY A 247 6.98 -13.07 2.48
C GLY A 247 8.26 -13.57 1.84
N SER A 248 9.36 -12.85 2.03
CA SER A 248 10.69 -13.22 1.50
C SER A 248 11.17 -14.61 1.95
N HIS A 249 10.67 -15.12 3.08
CA HIS A 249 11.14 -16.36 3.71
C HIS A 249 10.13 -17.49 3.71
N GLU A 250 8.86 -17.21 3.44
CA GLU A 250 7.78 -18.20 3.46
C GLU A 250 6.94 -18.04 2.19
N PRO A 251 7.09 -18.91 1.18
CA PRO A 251 6.27 -18.85 -0.01
C PRO A 251 4.86 -19.39 0.26
N CYS A 252 3.89 -18.91 -0.50
CA CYS A 252 2.54 -19.49 -0.47
C CYS A 252 2.52 -20.92 -1.01
N GLY A 253 1.40 -21.62 -0.78
CA GLY A 253 1.17 -22.95 -1.31
C GLY A 253 1.15 -22.99 -2.85
N THR A 254 1.17 -24.20 -3.41
CA THR A 254 1.02 -24.39 -4.85
C THR A 254 -0.31 -23.80 -5.34
N ASN A 255 -0.26 -22.98 -6.40
CA ASN A 255 -1.40 -22.23 -6.96
C ASN A 255 -1.90 -21.06 -6.09
N GLU A 256 -1.03 -20.52 -5.25
CA GLU A 256 -1.30 -19.28 -4.55
C GLU A 256 -0.24 -18.24 -4.89
N VAL A 257 -0.62 -16.98 -4.80
CA VAL A 257 0.30 -15.87 -4.94
C VAL A 257 0.34 -15.10 -3.63
N CYS A 258 1.55 -14.74 -3.23
CA CYS A 258 1.77 -13.87 -2.09
C CYS A 258 1.43 -12.42 -2.50
N VAL A 259 0.52 -11.81 -1.75
CA VAL A 259 0.03 -10.46 -2.02
C VAL A 259 0.16 -9.61 -0.78
N LEU A 260 0.88 -8.51 -0.94
CA LEU A 260 1.04 -7.46 0.05
C LEU A 260 -0.31 -6.84 0.41
N GLN A 261 -0.73 -6.95 1.67
CA GLN A 261 -1.95 -6.30 2.16
C GLN A 261 -1.67 -5.01 2.93
N ASN A 262 -0.46 -4.84 3.45
CA ASN A 262 -0.03 -3.62 4.12
C ASN A 262 1.46 -3.35 3.84
N ALA A 263 1.74 -2.38 2.95
CA ALA A 263 3.11 -2.03 2.60
C ALA A 263 3.91 -1.38 3.74
N ALA A 264 3.25 -0.83 4.75
CA ALA A 264 3.97 -0.26 5.89
C ALA A 264 4.70 -1.32 6.72
N TYR A 265 4.24 -2.58 6.67
CA TYR A 265 4.78 -3.69 7.46
C TYR A 265 5.28 -4.86 6.62
N ASP A 266 5.17 -4.75 5.30
CA ASP A 266 5.42 -5.86 4.40
C ASP A 266 4.62 -7.12 4.79
N THR A 267 3.39 -6.94 5.31
CA THR A 267 2.53 -8.07 5.69
C THR A 267 1.72 -8.55 4.50
N GLN A 268 1.78 -9.84 4.25
CA GLN A 268 1.29 -10.44 3.02
C GLN A 268 0.41 -11.66 3.31
N ALA A 269 -0.59 -11.85 2.45
CA ALA A 269 -1.49 -12.99 2.50
C ALA A 269 -1.40 -13.81 1.22
N CYS A 270 -1.70 -15.10 1.34
CA CYS A 270 -1.79 -15.99 0.20
C CYS A 270 -3.18 -15.93 -0.42
N PHE A 271 -3.24 -15.57 -1.69
CA PHE A 271 -4.47 -15.57 -2.48
C PHE A 271 -4.44 -16.73 -3.47
N PRO A 272 -5.57 -17.40 -3.76
CA PRO A 272 -5.63 -18.32 -4.88
C PRO A 272 -5.23 -17.60 -6.17
N ALA A 273 -4.26 -18.17 -6.90
CA ALA A 273 -3.84 -17.68 -8.20
C ALA A 273 -4.93 -17.97 -9.24
N CYS A 274 -5.06 -17.10 -10.22
CA CYS A 274 -5.90 -17.34 -11.38
C CYS A 274 -5.24 -16.79 -12.65
N GLU A 275 -5.63 -17.37 -13.78
CA GLU A 275 -5.35 -16.81 -15.10
C GLU A 275 -6.50 -15.85 -15.45
N PRO A 276 -6.23 -14.55 -15.59
CA PRO A 276 -7.25 -13.55 -15.92
C PRO A 276 -8.09 -13.96 -17.15
N TRP A 277 -9.40 -13.65 -17.10
CA TRP A 277 -10.40 -13.93 -18.14
C TRP A 277 -10.62 -15.40 -18.51
N LYS A 278 -9.89 -16.35 -17.91
CA LYS A 278 -10.19 -17.77 -18.03
C LYS A 278 -11.51 -18.11 -17.34
N ALA A 279 -12.41 -18.73 -18.07
CA ALA A 279 -13.66 -19.24 -17.51
C ALA A 279 -13.37 -20.21 -16.35
N ASN A 280 -14.06 -20.05 -15.23
CA ASN A 280 -13.86 -20.84 -14.01
C ASN A 280 -12.42 -20.79 -13.47
N GLY A 281 -11.66 -19.73 -13.77
CA GLY A 281 -10.31 -19.53 -13.24
C GLY A 281 -10.25 -19.31 -11.72
N CYS A 282 -11.39 -18.97 -11.11
CA CYS A 282 -11.55 -18.84 -9.67
C CYS A 282 -12.69 -19.72 -9.14
N PRO A 283 -12.62 -20.15 -7.87
CA PRO A 283 -13.75 -20.76 -7.17
C PRO A 283 -15.03 -19.95 -7.25
N GLN A 284 -16.19 -20.61 -7.08
CA GLN A 284 -17.49 -19.96 -7.08
C GLN A 284 -17.55 -18.83 -6.04
N GLY A 285 -18.13 -17.69 -6.42
CA GLY A 285 -18.23 -16.50 -5.58
C GLY A 285 -16.98 -15.61 -5.61
N LEU A 286 -15.89 -16.05 -6.23
CA LEU A 286 -14.69 -15.25 -6.42
C LEU A 286 -14.57 -14.76 -7.87
N SER A 287 -13.93 -13.61 -8.04
CA SER A 287 -13.58 -13.02 -9.33
C SER A 287 -12.07 -12.92 -9.47
N CYS A 288 -11.56 -13.23 -10.66
CA CYS A 288 -10.13 -13.10 -10.96
C CYS A 288 -9.78 -11.63 -11.19
N VAL A 289 -8.90 -11.08 -10.36
CA VAL A 289 -8.39 -9.70 -10.46
C VAL A 289 -6.97 -9.74 -11.00
N THR A 290 -6.74 -9.03 -12.10
CA THR A 290 -5.44 -8.98 -12.78
C THR A 290 -4.42 -8.20 -11.95
N ARG A 291 -3.24 -8.80 -11.74
CA ARG A 291 -2.14 -8.19 -10.97
C ARG A 291 -1.06 -7.53 -11.82
N ASP A 292 -0.94 -7.93 -13.08
CA ASP A 292 -0.02 -7.31 -14.04
C ASP A 292 -0.78 -6.64 -15.20
N TYR A 293 -0.11 -5.79 -15.96
CA TYR A 293 -0.72 -5.12 -17.10
C TYR A 293 -0.84 -6.02 -18.34
N ALA A 294 -0.01 -7.06 -18.44
CA ALA A 294 0.01 -8.00 -19.56
C ALA A 294 -1.17 -8.99 -19.51
N GLY A 295 -1.88 -9.06 -18.39
CA GLY A 295 -2.99 -9.97 -18.19
C GLY A 295 -2.59 -11.41 -17.87
N LYS A 296 -1.34 -11.68 -17.48
CA LYS A 296 -0.85 -13.06 -17.32
C LYS A 296 -1.14 -13.64 -15.95
N GLU A 297 -1.09 -12.80 -14.92
CA GLU A 297 -1.26 -13.17 -13.53
C GLU A 297 -2.47 -12.47 -12.90
N GLY A 298 -3.21 -13.23 -12.11
CA GLY A 298 -4.32 -12.72 -11.32
C GLY A 298 -4.45 -13.42 -9.98
N VAL A 299 -5.28 -12.84 -9.13
CA VAL A 299 -5.68 -13.43 -7.84
C VAL A 299 -7.19 -13.47 -7.70
N CYS A 300 -7.69 -14.51 -7.05
CA CYS A 300 -9.10 -14.65 -6.77
C CYS A 300 -9.49 -13.83 -5.54
N LYS A 301 -10.39 -12.87 -5.73
CA LYS A 301 -10.98 -12.06 -4.66
C LYS A 301 -12.47 -12.30 -4.54
N VAL A 302 -13.03 -12.08 -3.37
CA VAL A 302 -14.48 -12.16 -3.14
C VAL A 302 -15.19 -11.17 -4.06
N THR A 303 -16.28 -11.62 -4.67
CA THR A 303 -17.12 -10.75 -5.49
C THR A 303 -17.97 -9.88 -4.58
N GLY A 304 -17.96 -8.57 -4.80
CA GLY A 304 -18.83 -7.64 -4.08
C GLY A 304 -20.22 -7.52 -4.70
N THR A 305 -20.93 -6.46 -4.32
CA THR A 305 -22.34 -6.25 -4.71
C THR A 305 -22.58 -4.94 -5.45
N ALA A 306 -21.59 -4.04 -5.52
CA ALA A 306 -21.75 -2.78 -6.23
C ALA A 306 -21.80 -3.00 -7.75
N ALA A 307 -22.84 -2.45 -8.38
CA ALA A 307 -23.01 -2.51 -9.83
C ALA A 307 -22.00 -1.60 -10.56
N VAL A 308 -21.70 -1.93 -11.82
CA VAL A 308 -20.85 -1.12 -12.70
C VAL A 308 -21.33 0.33 -12.76
N GLY A 309 -20.40 1.29 -12.66
CA GLY A 309 -20.67 2.73 -12.68
C GLY A 309 -21.15 3.33 -11.37
N ARG A 310 -21.44 2.52 -10.34
CA ARG A 310 -21.85 3.02 -9.01
C ARG A 310 -20.64 3.66 -8.28
N LYS A 311 -20.84 4.85 -7.73
CA LYS A 311 -19.92 5.52 -6.80
C LYS A 311 -19.96 4.81 -5.44
N GLU A 312 -18.81 4.69 -4.78
CA GLU A 312 -18.64 4.03 -3.46
C GLU A 312 -18.80 2.51 -3.52
N CYS A 313 -17.88 1.85 -4.21
CA CYS A 313 -17.67 0.41 -4.05
C CYS A 313 -16.73 0.16 -2.86
N PRO A 314 -17.13 -0.64 -1.86
CA PRO A 314 -16.29 -0.92 -0.69
C PRO A 314 -15.29 -2.03 -1.02
N ALA A 315 -14.35 -1.77 -1.95
CA ALA A 315 -13.27 -2.71 -2.18
C ALA A 315 -12.36 -2.82 -0.96
N SER A 316 -11.86 -4.02 -0.76
CA SER A 316 -11.00 -4.37 0.37
C SER A 316 -9.81 -5.18 -0.14
N ASN A 317 -8.89 -5.57 0.75
CA ASN A 317 -7.82 -6.48 0.38
C ASN A 317 -8.38 -7.81 -0.15
N THR A 318 -9.51 -8.26 0.39
CA THR A 318 -10.11 -9.57 0.12
C THR A 318 -11.27 -9.55 -0.88
N SER A 319 -11.81 -8.37 -1.21
CA SER A 319 -13.00 -8.21 -2.04
C SER A 319 -12.79 -7.20 -3.17
N THR A 320 -13.34 -7.53 -4.34
CA THR A 320 -13.45 -6.62 -5.49
C THR A 320 -14.35 -5.41 -5.22
N GLY A 321 -15.22 -5.47 -4.20
CA GLY A 321 -16.27 -4.48 -3.91
C GLY A 321 -17.40 -4.43 -4.95
N CYS A 322 -17.22 -5.07 -6.11
CA CYS A 322 -18.10 -4.98 -7.27
C CYS A 322 -18.67 -6.34 -7.68
N VAL A 323 -19.74 -6.31 -8.46
CA VAL A 323 -20.30 -7.52 -9.08
C VAL A 323 -19.27 -8.26 -9.96
N SER A 324 -19.54 -9.53 -10.28
CA SER A 324 -18.59 -10.38 -10.99
C SER A 324 -18.18 -9.77 -12.34
N GLY A 325 -16.88 -9.85 -12.66
CA GLY A 325 -16.32 -9.27 -13.87
C GLY A 325 -16.13 -7.75 -13.81
N ALA A 326 -16.27 -7.14 -12.63
CA ALA A 326 -15.94 -5.75 -12.37
C ALA A 326 -15.01 -5.61 -11.17
N VAL A 327 -14.28 -4.49 -11.14
CA VAL A 327 -13.34 -4.13 -10.07
C VAL A 327 -13.59 -2.71 -9.62
N CYS A 328 -13.47 -2.48 -8.33
CA CYS A 328 -13.54 -1.14 -7.79
C CYS A 328 -12.22 -0.42 -8.03
N GLN A 329 -12.26 0.79 -8.60
CA GLN A 329 -11.06 1.60 -8.80
C GLN A 329 -11.30 3.04 -8.36
N THR A 330 -10.27 3.65 -7.80
CA THR A 330 -10.25 5.10 -7.57
C THR A 330 -10.10 5.84 -8.89
N VAL A 331 -10.95 6.85 -9.13
CA VAL A 331 -10.84 7.69 -10.34
C VAL A 331 -9.95 8.91 -10.16
N SER A 332 -9.70 9.30 -8.91
CA SER A 332 -8.92 10.48 -8.56
C SER A 332 -7.98 10.18 -7.42
N THR A 333 -6.75 10.64 -7.56
CA THR A 333 -5.71 10.43 -6.54
C THR A 333 -5.76 11.44 -5.42
N PHE A 334 -6.51 12.53 -5.62
CA PHE A 334 -6.83 13.52 -4.60
C PHE A 334 -8.05 13.13 -3.76
N TRP A 335 -8.91 12.25 -4.29
CA TRP A 335 -10.17 11.87 -3.66
C TRP A 335 -10.27 10.35 -3.52
N PRO A 336 -9.57 9.74 -2.55
CA PRO A 336 -9.50 8.27 -2.38
C PRO A 336 -10.87 7.61 -2.16
N LYS A 337 -11.88 8.39 -1.74
CA LYS A 337 -13.27 7.96 -1.56
C LYS A 337 -14.07 7.91 -2.87
N GLU A 338 -13.57 8.50 -3.95
CA GLU A 338 -14.22 8.45 -5.27
C GLU A 338 -13.83 7.19 -6.01
N GLN A 339 -14.41 6.08 -5.57
CA GLN A 339 -14.22 4.77 -6.17
C GLN A 339 -15.46 4.37 -6.96
N TYR A 340 -15.24 3.76 -8.12
CA TYR A 340 -16.30 3.31 -9.01
C TYR A 340 -16.04 1.87 -9.46
N CYS A 341 -17.11 1.11 -9.66
CA CYS A 341 -17.01 -0.20 -10.28
C CYS A 341 -16.82 -0.08 -11.79
N PHE A 342 -15.69 -0.59 -12.28
CA PHE A 342 -15.40 -0.69 -13.70
C PHE A 342 -15.48 -2.14 -14.15
N GLU A 343 -16.15 -2.39 -15.26
CA GLU A 343 -16.07 -3.69 -15.91
C GLU A 343 -14.61 -3.96 -16.34
N THR A 344 -14.12 -5.17 -16.11
CA THR A 344 -12.81 -5.60 -16.61
C THR A 344 -12.95 -6.19 -18.01
N CYS A 345 -11.92 -5.98 -18.83
CA CYS A 345 -11.84 -6.47 -20.20
C CYS A 345 -10.46 -7.07 -20.47
N ASP A 346 -10.40 -7.98 -21.45
CA ASP A 346 -9.14 -8.56 -21.92
C ASP A 346 -8.51 -7.63 -22.96
N PHE A 347 -7.54 -6.83 -22.52
CA PHE A 347 -6.94 -5.81 -23.37
C PHE A 347 -6.06 -6.41 -24.47
N PHE A 348 -5.33 -7.50 -24.19
CA PHE A 348 -4.35 -8.07 -25.13
C PHE A 348 -4.86 -9.30 -25.88
N GLY A 349 -5.87 -9.98 -25.37
CA GLY A 349 -6.49 -11.11 -26.06
C GLY A 349 -7.65 -10.70 -26.98
N ASP A 350 -8.26 -11.74 -27.54
CA ASP A 350 -9.53 -11.67 -28.29
C ASP A 350 -10.74 -11.94 -27.37
N GLY A 351 -10.52 -11.91 -26.05
CA GLY A 351 -11.46 -12.34 -25.03
C GLY A 351 -12.59 -11.34 -24.75
N LYS A 352 -12.84 -11.11 -23.45
CA LYS A 352 -13.99 -10.33 -22.97
C LYS A 352 -13.89 -8.87 -23.41
N ALA A 353 -14.73 -8.49 -24.37
CA ALA A 353 -14.97 -7.09 -24.74
C ALA A 353 -15.84 -6.38 -23.70
N CYS A 354 -15.79 -5.05 -23.71
CA CYS A 354 -16.63 -4.21 -22.88
C CYS A 354 -18.09 -4.28 -23.32
N SER A 355 -19.00 -4.47 -22.37
CA SER A 355 -20.45 -4.41 -22.63
C SER A 355 -20.89 -3.02 -23.09
N SER A 356 -20.18 -1.99 -22.63
CA SER A 356 -20.32 -0.61 -23.06
C SER A 356 -18.97 0.11 -22.95
N GLY A 357 -18.73 1.06 -23.86
CA GLY A 357 -17.51 1.85 -23.87
C GLY A 357 -16.35 1.21 -24.61
N ILE A 358 -15.13 1.51 -24.17
CA ILE A 358 -13.88 1.02 -24.74
C ILE A 358 -13.04 0.33 -23.68
N CYS A 359 -12.34 -0.74 -24.08
CA CYS A 359 -11.34 -1.39 -23.26
C CYS A 359 -10.03 -0.61 -23.32
N GLN A 360 -9.50 -0.21 -22.17
CA GLN A 360 -8.21 0.49 -22.08
C GLN A 360 -7.41 0.02 -20.86
N LEU A 361 -6.08 0.10 -20.95
CA LEU A 361 -5.21 -0.05 -19.78
C LEU A 361 -5.21 1.24 -18.97
N ARG A 362 -5.32 1.10 -17.65
CA ARG A 362 -5.26 2.24 -16.72
C ARG A 362 -3.90 2.30 -16.06
N PHE A 363 -3.11 3.29 -16.45
CA PHE A 363 -1.80 3.54 -15.86
C PHE A 363 -1.90 4.43 -14.62
N TYR A 364 -1.22 4.05 -13.54
CA TYR A 364 -1.10 4.85 -12.31
C TYR A 364 0.25 5.58 -12.29
N ARG A 365 0.29 6.82 -11.80
CA ARG A 365 1.55 7.55 -11.64
C ARG A 365 2.32 6.99 -10.44
N ASN A 366 3.65 7.16 -10.38
CA ASN A 366 4.46 6.65 -9.27
C ASN A 366 3.95 7.04 -7.87
N LYS A 367 3.59 8.32 -7.67
CA LYS A 367 3.03 8.81 -6.41
C LYS A 367 1.68 8.16 -6.06
N ASP A 368 0.87 7.91 -7.08
CA ASP A 368 -0.44 7.27 -6.96
C ASP A 368 -0.29 5.77 -6.69
N PHE A 369 0.69 5.13 -7.34
CA PHE A 369 0.98 3.72 -7.17
C PHE A 369 1.35 3.41 -5.72
N LYS A 370 2.19 4.26 -5.10
CA LYS A 370 2.53 4.12 -3.69
C LYS A 370 1.30 4.29 -2.79
N LEU A 371 0.43 5.27 -3.03
CA LEU A 371 -0.72 5.47 -2.13
C LEU A 371 -1.82 4.42 -2.28
N TYR A 372 -2.06 3.92 -3.50
CA TYR A 372 -3.23 3.09 -3.80
C TYR A 372 -2.91 1.62 -4.03
N CYS A 373 -1.79 1.33 -4.67
CA CYS A 373 -1.46 -0.04 -5.08
C CYS A 373 -0.76 -0.81 -3.96
N TYR A 374 -0.21 -0.12 -2.95
CA TYR A 374 0.41 -0.75 -1.78
C TYR A 374 -0.57 -1.46 -0.85
N ASP A 375 -1.85 -1.09 -0.89
CA ASP A 375 -2.91 -1.80 -0.16
C ASP A 375 -3.66 -2.79 -1.06
N ASP A 376 -3.08 -3.17 -2.21
CA ASP A 376 -3.66 -4.12 -3.17
C ASP A 376 -5.07 -3.73 -3.68
N ARG A 377 -5.35 -2.43 -3.71
CA ARG A 377 -6.62 -1.87 -4.22
C ARG A 377 -6.54 -1.47 -5.69
N CYS A 378 -5.37 -1.56 -6.30
CA CYS A 378 -5.20 -1.29 -7.72
C CYS A 378 -5.48 -2.54 -8.56
N HIS A 379 -6.21 -2.34 -9.65
CA HIS A 379 -6.27 -3.29 -10.75
C HIS A 379 -5.36 -2.81 -11.87
N ARG A 380 -4.47 -3.68 -12.35
CA ARG A 380 -3.48 -3.36 -13.41
C ARG A 380 -3.90 -3.83 -14.80
N GLY A 381 -5.02 -4.55 -14.95
CA GLY A 381 -5.50 -5.02 -16.25
C GLY A 381 -6.35 -4.01 -17.03
N GLY A 382 -6.96 -4.49 -18.11
CA GLY A 382 -7.92 -3.73 -18.91
C GLY A 382 -9.19 -3.39 -18.14
N THR A 383 -9.70 -2.18 -18.35
CA THR A 383 -10.99 -1.70 -17.84
C THR A 383 -11.82 -1.01 -18.90
N CYS A 384 -13.13 -1.16 -18.77
CA CYS A 384 -14.12 -0.55 -19.65
C CYS A 384 -14.44 0.86 -19.19
N GLU A 385 -14.19 1.81 -20.06
CA GLU A 385 -14.34 3.24 -19.81
C GLU A 385 -15.12 3.90 -20.93
N ARG A 386 -15.56 5.13 -20.69
CA ARG A 386 -16.37 5.83 -21.70
C ARG A 386 -15.52 6.18 -22.92
N PRO A 387 -16.04 6.07 -24.16
CA PRO A 387 -15.25 6.27 -25.38
C PRO A 387 -14.60 7.65 -25.47
N GLU A 388 -15.20 8.69 -24.88
CA GLU A 388 -14.67 10.06 -24.90
C GLU A 388 -13.37 10.20 -24.07
N ARG A 389 -13.01 9.15 -23.30
CA ARG A 389 -11.73 9.04 -22.61
C ARG A 389 -10.57 8.66 -23.55
N ALA A 390 -10.81 8.20 -24.77
CA ALA A 390 -9.76 8.00 -25.76
C ALA A 390 -9.57 9.23 -26.67
N ASP A 391 -8.34 9.46 -27.10
CA ASP A 391 -8.03 10.34 -28.22
C ASP A 391 -8.49 9.70 -29.54
N PRO A 392 -9.08 10.47 -30.48
CA PRO A 392 -9.56 9.94 -31.75
C PRO A 392 -8.44 9.56 -32.74
N ALA A 393 -7.17 9.86 -32.45
CA ALA A 393 -6.04 9.54 -33.31
C ALA A 393 -5.94 8.02 -33.57
N ALA A 394 -5.77 7.67 -34.84
CA ALA A 394 -5.40 6.32 -35.24
C ALA A 394 -3.95 6.00 -34.84
N LEU A 395 -3.58 4.72 -34.80
CA LEU A 395 -2.20 4.30 -34.57
C LEU A 395 -1.25 4.95 -35.60
N GLY A 396 -0.16 5.54 -35.13
CA GLY A 396 0.81 6.29 -35.93
C GLY A 396 0.41 7.74 -36.25
N ALA A 397 -0.81 8.16 -35.93
CA ALA A 397 -1.23 9.55 -36.09
C ALA A 397 -0.88 10.39 -34.84
N ARG A 398 -0.77 11.71 -35.03
CA ARG A 398 -0.56 12.65 -33.92
C ARG A 398 -1.83 12.77 -33.08
N CYS A 399 -1.68 12.63 -31.76
CA CYS A 399 -2.75 12.85 -30.80
C CYS A 399 -3.07 14.34 -30.61
N ALA A 400 -4.34 14.63 -30.33
CA ALA A 400 -4.82 15.96 -29.95
C ALA A 400 -4.77 16.19 -28.44
N ALA A 401 -4.93 15.12 -27.66
CA ALA A 401 -4.88 15.10 -26.21
C ALA A 401 -3.45 15.03 -25.67
N ASP A 402 -3.31 15.24 -24.37
CA ASP A 402 -2.03 15.12 -23.67
C ASP A 402 -1.46 13.70 -23.72
N ALA A 403 -0.16 13.58 -23.44
CA ALA A 403 0.52 12.31 -23.36
C ALA A 403 -0.11 11.36 -22.31
N ASN A 404 0.07 10.05 -22.50
CA ASN A 404 -0.56 8.96 -21.75
C ASN A 404 -2.07 8.81 -21.98
N ARG A 405 -2.68 9.59 -22.89
CA ARG A 405 -4.06 9.38 -23.29
C ARG A 405 -4.16 8.09 -24.12
N PRO A 406 -5.13 7.20 -23.84
CA PRO A 406 -5.40 6.05 -24.71
C PRO A 406 -5.86 6.53 -26.09
N CYS A 407 -5.48 5.82 -27.14
CA CYS A 407 -5.76 6.19 -28.54
C CYS A 407 -5.80 4.93 -29.42
N GLY A 408 -6.03 5.08 -30.73
CA GLY A 408 -6.00 3.96 -31.67
C GLY A 408 -7.08 2.92 -31.37
N VAL A 409 -8.34 3.36 -31.25
CA VAL A 409 -9.46 2.48 -30.92
C VAL A 409 -9.77 1.54 -32.09
N GLU A 410 -9.52 0.25 -31.89
CA GLU A 410 -9.78 -0.83 -32.85
C GLU A 410 -10.71 -1.86 -32.20
N ALA A 411 -11.86 -2.12 -32.82
CA ALA A 411 -12.87 -3.07 -32.32
C ALA A 411 -13.26 -2.85 -30.83
N GLY A 412 -13.33 -1.59 -30.41
CA GLY A 412 -13.68 -1.23 -29.02
C GLY A 412 -12.53 -1.34 -28.01
N VAL A 413 -11.28 -1.52 -28.46
CA VAL A 413 -10.08 -1.53 -27.60
C VAL A 413 -9.17 -0.38 -28.00
N ALA A 414 -8.74 0.46 -27.06
CA ALA A 414 -7.76 1.51 -27.29
C ALA A 414 -6.35 0.91 -27.38
N ARG A 415 -5.95 0.45 -28.57
CA ARG A 415 -4.70 -0.33 -28.78
C ARG A 415 -3.44 0.50 -28.61
N GLY A 416 -3.53 1.82 -28.47
CA GLY A 416 -2.39 2.70 -28.34
C GLY A 416 -2.45 3.68 -27.18
N VAL A 417 -1.35 4.39 -27.02
CA VAL A 417 -1.18 5.48 -26.07
C VAL A 417 -0.46 6.65 -26.75
N CYS A 418 -0.87 7.88 -26.42
CA CYS A 418 -0.21 9.10 -26.90
C CYS A 418 1.15 9.28 -26.21
N ASP A 419 2.24 9.16 -26.95
CA ASP A 419 3.61 9.20 -26.41
C ASP A 419 4.29 10.56 -26.68
N ALA A 420 4.64 11.27 -25.61
CA ALA A 420 5.30 12.57 -25.69
C ALA A 420 6.65 12.52 -26.45
N ASP A 421 7.36 11.38 -26.38
CA ASP A 421 8.70 11.24 -26.96
C ASP A 421 8.69 11.21 -28.49
N THR A 422 7.53 10.90 -29.08
CA THR A 422 7.35 10.76 -30.52
C THR A 422 6.51 11.90 -31.09
N ASN A 423 6.69 13.12 -30.57
CA ASN A 423 5.88 14.28 -30.96
C ASN A 423 4.37 14.05 -30.71
N ASN A 424 4.04 13.40 -29.59
CA ASN A 424 2.69 13.04 -29.19
C ASN A 424 1.99 12.13 -30.21
N THR A 425 2.69 11.14 -30.74
CA THR A 425 2.11 10.16 -31.67
C THR A 425 1.40 9.05 -30.90
N CYS A 426 0.29 8.57 -31.44
CA CYS A 426 -0.43 7.41 -30.93
C CYS A 426 0.37 6.12 -31.24
N LEU A 427 1.07 5.57 -30.25
CA LEU A 427 1.86 4.34 -30.42
C LEU A 427 1.10 3.11 -29.91
N ARG A 428 1.22 2.00 -30.63
CA ARG A 428 0.59 0.73 -30.25
C ARG A 428 1.23 0.19 -28.96
N LEU A 429 0.42 -0.19 -27.99
CA LEU A 429 0.84 -0.87 -26.78
C LEU A 429 1.15 -2.34 -27.07
N CYS A 430 2.16 -2.88 -26.41
CA CYS A 430 2.61 -4.27 -26.56
C CYS A 430 3.09 -4.85 -25.23
N ARG A 431 3.07 -6.17 -25.10
CA ARG A 431 3.69 -6.88 -23.97
C ARG A 431 5.18 -7.07 -24.26
N LEU A 432 6.02 -6.74 -23.28
CA LEU A 432 7.46 -6.88 -23.42
C LEU A 432 7.83 -8.36 -23.60
N GLY A 433 8.63 -8.62 -24.64
CA GLY A 433 9.05 -9.99 -25.00
C GLY A 433 8.05 -10.76 -25.87
N GLU A 434 6.87 -10.20 -26.17
CA GLU A 434 5.85 -10.84 -27.02
C GLU A 434 5.82 -10.26 -28.44
N GLN A 435 5.21 -11.01 -29.37
CA GLN A 435 5.04 -10.61 -30.77
C GLN A 435 3.75 -9.80 -31.00
N ASP A 436 3.52 -8.78 -30.18
CA ASP A 436 2.31 -7.93 -30.31
C ASP A 436 2.47 -6.80 -31.35
N CYS A 437 3.71 -6.54 -31.77
CA CYS A 437 4.04 -5.47 -32.70
C CYS A 437 3.95 -5.90 -34.17
N PRO A 438 3.60 -4.97 -35.08
CA PRO A 438 3.64 -5.22 -36.51
C PRO A 438 5.02 -5.68 -36.98
N THR A 439 5.05 -6.41 -38.10
CA THR A 439 6.29 -6.88 -38.71
C THR A 439 7.28 -5.71 -38.92
N GLY A 440 8.50 -5.88 -38.42
CA GLY A 440 9.57 -4.88 -38.53
C GLY A 440 9.66 -3.89 -37.36
N GLN A 441 8.74 -3.96 -36.40
CA GLN A 441 8.80 -3.18 -35.15
C GLN A 441 9.16 -4.08 -33.96
N ALA A 442 9.74 -3.48 -32.92
CA ALA A 442 10.02 -4.15 -31.65
C ALA A 442 9.22 -3.51 -30.51
N CYS A 443 8.89 -4.32 -29.50
CA CYS A 443 8.26 -3.80 -28.28
C CYS A 443 9.32 -3.15 -27.38
N ALA A 444 9.32 -1.82 -27.30
CA ALA A 444 10.23 -1.06 -26.45
C ALA A 444 9.54 -0.66 -25.14
N PRO A 445 10.24 -0.65 -23.98
CA PRO A 445 9.64 -0.27 -22.70
C PRO A 445 8.92 1.08 -22.76
N TYR A 446 7.71 1.13 -22.19
CA TYR A 446 6.90 2.34 -22.12
C TYR A 446 7.11 3.06 -20.79
N PHE A 447 7.27 4.38 -20.85
CA PHE A 447 7.51 5.21 -19.66
C PHE A 447 6.42 6.26 -19.49
N ILE A 448 5.77 6.28 -18.33
CA ILE A 448 4.84 7.36 -17.96
C ILE A 448 5.69 8.56 -17.54
N ARG A 449 5.66 9.63 -18.34
CA ARG A 449 6.42 10.86 -18.10
C ARG A 449 5.49 11.94 -17.55
N ASN A 450 5.29 11.96 -16.24
CA ASN A 450 4.56 13.05 -15.61
C ASN A 450 5.30 13.68 -14.42
N ASP A 451 6.23 13.01 -13.75
CA ASP A 451 6.99 13.53 -12.59
C ASP A 451 8.28 12.70 -12.30
N GLY A 452 8.94 12.20 -13.36
CA GLY A 452 9.98 11.16 -13.29
C GLY A 452 9.56 9.93 -14.09
N ALA A 453 10.35 9.55 -15.10
CA ALA A 453 10.00 8.49 -16.02
C ALA A 453 9.82 7.15 -15.27
N THR A 454 8.60 6.62 -15.29
CA THR A 454 8.28 5.32 -14.66
C THR A 454 8.02 4.30 -15.74
N ALA A 455 8.87 3.26 -15.81
CA ALA A 455 8.61 2.15 -16.71
C ALA A 455 7.34 1.41 -16.28
N VAL A 456 6.44 1.13 -17.21
CA VAL A 456 5.29 0.28 -16.95
C VAL A 456 5.72 -1.17 -17.03
N GLU A 457 5.67 -1.86 -15.90
CA GLU A 457 6.08 -3.25 -15.79
C GLU A 457 5.35 -4.14 -16.81
N GLY A 458 6.14 -4.89 -17.60
CA GLY A 458 5.64 -5.82 -18.61
C GLY A 458 5.06 -5.19 -19.88
N ILE A 459 4.98 -3.86 -19.98
CA ILE A 459 4.35 -3.15 -21.11
C ILE A 459 5.34 -2.25 -21.83
N GLY A 460 5.21 -2.26 -23.15
CA GLY A 460 5.93 -1.40 -24.06
C GLY A 460 5.04 -0.70 -25.08
N VAL A 461 5.71 0.01 -25.98
CA VAL A 461 5.14 0.56 -27.21
C VAL A 461 5.93 0.04 -28.41
N CYS A 462 5.25 -0.22 -29.52
CA CYS A 462 5.89 -0.66 -30.76
C CYS A 462 6.65 0.48 -31.42
N ARG A 463 7.92 0.24 -31.77
CA ARG A 463 8.83 1.19 -32.41
C ARG A 463 9.62 0.55 -33.55
#